data_AF-A0A931ARH0-F1
#
_entry.id   AF-A0A931ARH0-F1
#
_cell.length_a   1.000
_cell.length_b   1.000
_cell.length_c   1.000
_cell.angle_alpha   90.00
_cell.angle_beta   90.00
_cell.angle_gamma   90.00
#
_symmetry.space_group_name_H-M   'P 1'
#
loop_
_entity.id
_entity.type
_entity.pdbx_description
1 polymer ?
#
loop_
_entity_poly.entity_id
_entity_poly.type
_entity_poly.pdbx_seq_one_letter_code
_entity_poly.pdbx_strand_id
1 'polypeptide(L)'
;MKRFNINCDFNGQKFPVTFYIGIPEHSHHPIHFQADWLSKQRGGNVPGDVMDAMSDLQEVAKKNNVLLEDLCVYALQELEKELDNSENE
;
A
#
# COMPACT_ATOMS: atom_id res chain seq x y z
N MET A 1 7.29 11.19 -3.14
CA MET A 1 7.64 9.81 -2.71
C MET A 1 7.25 9.62 -1.26
N LYS A 2 6.11 8.96 -1.07
CA LYS A 2 5.59 8.60 0.25
C LYS A 2 5.95 7.14 0.55
N ARG A 3 6.14 6.82 1.83
CA ARG A 3 6.58 5.51 2.30
C ARG A 3 5.51 4.87 3.15
N PHE A 4 5.30 3.57 2.98
CA PHE A 4 4.26 2.80 3.66
C PHE A 4 4.83 1.48 4.12
N ASN A 5 4.52 1.06 5.34
CA ASN A 5 4.93 -0.24 5.83
C ASN A 5 3.79 -1.23 5.64
N ILE A 6 4.05 -2.24 4.82
CA ILE A 6 3.10 -3.31 4.50
C ILE A 6 3.61 -4.59 5.16
N ASN A 7 2.75 -5.27 5.90
CA ASN A 7 3.07 -6.59 6.44
C ASN A 7 3.00 -7.62 5.30
N CYS A 8 4.15 -7.99 4.76
CA CYS A 8 4.27 -9.00 3.71
C CYS A 8 4.49 -10.39 4.29
N ASP A 9 4.03 -11.41 3.58
CA ASP A 9 4.22 -12.81 3.98
C ASP A 9 5.59 -13.33 3.54
N PHE A 10 6.30 -13.96 4.45
CA PHE A 10 7.54 -14.68 4.18
C PHE A 10 7.41 -16.08 4.77
N ASN A 11 7.02 -17.04 3.95
CA ASN A 11 6.82 -18.44 4.35
C ASN A 11 5.86 -18.59 5.55
N GLY A 12 4.75 -17.84 5.56
CA GLY A 12 3.75 -17.87 6.64
C GLY A 12 4.04 -16.93 7.81
N GLN A 13 5.18 -16.23 7.80
CA GLN A 13 5.50 -15.20 8.80
C GLN A 13 5.34 -13.80 8.20
N LYS A 14 4.54 -12.95 8.84
CA LYS A 14 4.34 -11.57 8.40
C LYS A 14 5.50 -10.68 8.88
N PHE A 15 6.16 -10.01 7.94
CA PHE A 15 7.19 -9.00 8.25
C PHE A 15 6.85 -7.66 7.61
N PRO A 16 7.08 -6.55 8.32
CA PRO A 16 6.87 -5.22 7.77
C PRO A 16 7.93 -4.90 6.70
N VAL A 17 7.46 -4.49 5.52
CA VAL A 17 8.28 -4.09 4.39
C VAL A 17 7.90 -2.66 3.98
N THR A 18 8.89 -1.80 3.83
CA THR A 18 8.66 -0.43 3.38
C THR A 18 8.50 -0.38 1.86
N PHE A 19 7.30 -0.01 1.41
CA PHE A 19 6.98 0.30 0.03
C PHE A 19 6.98 1.82 -0.20
N TYR A 20 7.35 2.22 -1.40
CA TYR A 20 7.40 3.61 -1.83
C TYR A 20 6.33 3.83 -2.90
N ILE A 21 5.28 4.60 -2.60
CA ILE A 21 4.31 5.00 -3.64
C ILE A 21 4.82 6.31 -4.23
N GLY A 22 5.03 6.28 -5.54
CA GLY A 22 5.27 7.44 -6.38
C GLY A 22 4.16 7.54 -7.43
N ILE A 23 4.43 8.26 -8.51
CA ILE A 23 3.51 8.36 -9.65
C ILE A 23 3.56 7.01 -10.40
N PRO A 24 2.50 6.17 -10.31
CA PRO A 24 2.49 4.93 -11.07
C PRO A 24 2.39 5.27 -12.55
N GLU A 25 3.10 4.53 -13.40
CA GLU A 25 2.86 4.61 -14.84
C GLU A 25 1.41 4.18 -15.09
N HIS A 26 0.71 4.87 -16.01
CA HIS A 26 -0.75 4.73 -16.20
C HIS A 26 -1.20 3.28 -16.51
N SER A 27 -0.28 2.46 -17.00
CA SER A 27 -0.46 1.09 -17.49
C SER A 27 -0.26 0.00 -16.42
N HIS A 28 0.38 0.31 -15.29
CA HIS A 28 0.80 -0.72 -14.32
C HIS A 28 0.16 -0.53 -12.94
N HIS A 29 0.02 -1.64 -12.22
CA HIS A 29 -0.41 -1.64 -10.83
C HIS A 29 0.62 -0.88 -9.96
N PRO A 30 0.18 -0.04 -9.02
CA PRO A 30 1.04 0.96 -8.37
C PRO A 30 2.19 0.36 -7.54
N ILE A 31 2.04 -0.87 -7.09
CA ILE A 31 3.08 -1.61 -6.35
C ILE A 31 3.65 -2.80 -7.12
N HIS A 32 3.34 -2.97 -8.42
CA HIS A 32 3.73 -4.14 -9.21
C HIS A 32 5.24 -4.43 -9.14
N PHE A 33 6.06 -3.43 -9.47
CA PHE A 33 7.52 -3.59 -9.50
C PHE A 33 8.12 -3.88 -8.12
N GLN A 34 7.52 -3.33 -7.06
CA GLN A 34 7.99 -3.55 -5.70
C GLN A 34 7.57 -4.92 -5.18
N ALA A 35 6.37 -5.39 -5.54
CA ALA A 35 5.92 -6.75 -5.25
C ALA A 35 6.79 -7.79 -5.98
N ASP A 36 7.08 -7.55 -7.27
CA ASP A 36 7.98 -8.40 -8.06
C ASP A 36 9.41 -8.42 -7.49
N TRP A 37 9.95 -7.25 -7.13
CA TRP A 37 11.25 -7.15 -6.45
C TRP A 37 11.25 -7.90 -5.11
N LEU A 38 10.19 -7.77 -4.32
CA LEU A 38 10.06 -8.44 -3.02
C LEU A 38 10.12 -9.96 -3.17
N SER A 39 9.36 -10.48 -4.13
CA SER A 39 9.32 -11.91 -4.43
C SER A 39 10.68 -12.42 -4.92
N LYS A 40 11.32 -11.70 -5.85
CA LYS A 40 12.61 -12.11 -6.43
C LYS A 40 13.81 -11.96 -5.50
N GLN A 41 13.88 -10.89 -4.71
CA GLN A 41 15.07 -10.56 -3.92
C GLN A 41 14.97 -11.02 -2.47
N ARG A 42 13.78 -10.99 -1.87
CA ARG A 42 13.59 -11.35 -0.47
C ARG A 42 12.79 -12.63 -0.26
N GLY A 43 12.21 -13.21 -1.31
CA GLY A 43 11.34 -14.38 -1.20
C GLY A 43 10.04 -14.10 -0.45
N GLY A 44 9.61 -12.83 -0.42
CA GLY A 44 8.38 -12.42 0.24
C GLY A 44 7.24 -12.20 -0.74
N ASN A 45 6.02 -12.45 -0.31
CA ASN A 45 4.81 -12.23 -1.08
C ASN A 45 3.97 -11.11 -0.45
N VAL A 46 3.45 -10.23 -1.30
CA VAL A 46 2.48 -9.23 -0.85
C VAL A 46 1.13 -9.93 -0.68
N PRO A 47 0.42 -9.74 0.45
CA PRO A 47 -0.90 -10.33 0.65
C PRO A 47 -1.90 -9.85 -0.41
N GLY A 48 -2.82 -10.72 -0.82
CA GLY A 48 -3.86 -10.39 -1.81
C GLY A 48 -4.68 -9.17 -1.39
N ASP A 49 -5.11 -9.12 -0.14
CA ASP A 49 -5.89 -8.00 0.42
C ASP A 49 -5.22 -6.63 0.21
N VAL A 50 -3.88 -6.59 0.27
CA VAL A 50 -3.12 -5.34 0.06
C VAL A 50 -3.09 -4.96 -1.42
N MET A 51 -2.94 -5.94 -2.30
CA MET A 51 -2.99 -5.73 -3.75
C MET A 51 -4.37 -5.22 -4.17
N ASP A 52 -5.43 -5.82 -3.63
CA ASP A 52 -6.81 -5.43 -3.91
C ASP A 52 -7.09 -4.01 -3.37
N ALA A 53 -6.71 -3.72 -2.12
CA ALA A 53 -6.85 -2.38 -1.55
C ALA A 53 -6.10 -1.30 -2.36
N MET A 54 -4.91 -1.62 -2.90
CA MET A 54 -4.19 -0.67 -3.76
C MET A 54 -4.86 -0.48 -5.12
N SER A 55 -5.49 -1.52 -5.66
CA SER A 55 -6.28 -1.41 -6.89
C SER A 55 -7.50 -0.50 -6.68
N ASP A 56 -8.21 -0.67 -5.57
CA ASP A 56 -9.36 0.15 -5.20
C ASP A 56 -8.95 1.63 -5.02
N LEU A 57 -7.87 1.89 -4.29
CA LEU A 57 -7.35 3.25 -4.14
C LEU A 57 -6.91 3.85 -5.48
N GLN A 58 -6.31 3.06 -6.38
CA GLN A 58 -5.94 3.53 -7.71
C GLN A 58 -7.18 3.91 -8.54
N GLU A 59 -8.26 3.15 -8.46
CA GLU A 59 -9.51 3.46 -9.14
C GLU A 59 -10.13 4.74 -8.59
N VAL A 60 -10.20 4.89 -7.26
CA VAL A 60 -10.68 6.10 -6.60
C VAL A 60 -9.82 7.31 -6.99
N ALA A 61 -8.50 7.16 -7.03
CA ALA A 61 -7.58 8.21 -7.42
C ALA A 61 -7.83 8.66 -8.87
N LYS A 62 -7.98 7.70 -9.80
CA LYS A 62 -8.32 7.97 -11.21
C LYS A 62 -9.68 8.67 -11.35
N LYS A 63 -10.70 8.20 -10.63
CA LYS A 63 -12.07 8.74 -10.68
C LYS A 63 -12.15 10.19 -10.18
N ASN A 64 -11.37 10.53 -9.17
CA ASN A 64 -11.33 11.86 -8.58
C ASN A 64 -10.23 12.76 -9.18
N ASN A 65 -9.45 12.26 -10.14
CA ASN A 65 -8.30 12.94 -10.73
C ASN A 65 -7.30 13.45 -9.67
N VAL A 66 -7.05 12.63 -8.66
CA VAL A 66 -6.08 12.90 -7.59
C VAL A 66 -4.89 11.96 -7.69
N LEU A 67 -3.76 12.36 -7.10
CA LEU A 67 -2.58 11.52 -7.04
C LEU A 67 -2.81 10.37 -6.05
N LEU A 68 -2.49 9.15 -6.47
CA LEU A 68 -2.58 7.98 -5.59
C LEU A 68 -1.76 8.15 -4.31
N GLU A 69 -0.57 8.77 -4.40
CA GLU A 69 0.27 9.00 -3.22
C GLU A 69 -0.41 9.88 -2.17
N ASP A 70 -1.19 10.88 -2.59
CA ASP A 70 -1.93 11.76 -1.69
C ASP A 70 -3.13 11.04 -1.08
N LEU A 71 -3.85 10.25 -1.88
CA LEU A 71 -4.96 9.44 -1.40
C LEU A 71 -4.52 8.39 -0.38
N CYS A 72 -3.39 7.71 -0.61
CA CYS A 72 -2.83 6.75 0.33
C CYS A 72 -2.41 7.41 1.65
N VAL A 73 -1.80 8.60 1.59
CA VAL A 73 -1.46 9.37 2.81
C VAL A 73 -2.71 9.76 3.57
N TYR A 74 -3.74 10.25 2.87
CA TYR A 74 -5.02 10.59 3.48
C TYR A 74 -5.65 9.37 4.17
N ALA A 75 -5.72 8.23 3.48
CA ALA A 75 -6.30 7.00 4.03
C ALA A 75 -5.56 6.53 5.30
N LEU A 76 -4.23 6.64 5.32
CA LEU A 76 -3.44 6.26 6.49
C LEU A 76 -3.59 7.23 7.65
N GLN A 77 -3.63 8.52 7.38
CA GLN A 77 -3.89 9.52 8.42
C GLN A 77 -5.28 9.31 9.03
N GLU A 78 -6.26 8.91 8.23
CA GLU A 78 -7.60 8.61 8.74
C GLU A 78 -7.62 7.33 9.60
N LEU A 79 -6.93 6.27 9.15
CA LEU A 79 -6.75 5.05 9.95
C LEU A 79 -6.02 5.32 11.28
N GLU A 80 -4.97 6.16 11.26
CA GLU A 80 -4.25 6.55 12.47
C GLU A 80 -5.16 7.28 13.47
N LYS A 81 -6.03 8.19 13.00
CA LYS A 81 -7.03 8.85 13.86
C LYS A 81 -8.06 7.89 14.42
N GLU A 82 -8.52 6.92 13.62
CA GLU A 82 -9.48 5.91 14.08
C GLU A 82 -8.87 5.02 15.18
N LEU A 83 -7.60 4.65 15.05
CA LEU A 83 -6.86 3.88 16.06
C LEU A 83 -6.64 4.69 17.34
N ASP A 84 -6.27 5.97 17.23
CA ASP A 84 -6.06 6.87 18.39
C ASP A 84 -7.37 7.17 19.14
N ASN A 85 -8.50 7.30 18.43
CA ASN A 85 -9.82 7.43 19.05
C ASN A 85 -10.30 6.13 19.72
N SER A 86 -9.80 4.97 19.32
CA SER A 86 -10.19 3.67 19.89
C SER A 86 -9.48 3.34 21.21
N GLU A 87 -8.39 4.05 21.56
CA GLU A 87 -7.69 3.90 22.86
C GLU A 87 -8.24 4.80 23.97
N ASN A 88 -9.20 5.68 23.65
CA ASN A 88 -9.75 6.67 24.59
C ASN A 88 -11.22 6.41 25.01
N GLU A 89 -11.79 5.24 24.72
CA GLU A 89 -13.17 4.86 25.11
C GLU A 89 -13.22 3.72 26.14
#